data_AF-A0A1E3SUT8-F1
#
_entry.id   AF-A0A1E3SUT8-F1
#
_cell.length_a   1.000
_cell.length_b   1.000
_cell.length_c   1.000
_cell.angle_alpha   90.00
_cell.angle_beta   90.00
_cell.angle_gamma   90.00
#
_symmetry.space_group_name_H-M   'P 1'
#
loop_
_entity.id
_entity.type
_entity.pdbx_description
1 polymer ?
#
loop_
_entity_poly.entity_id
_entity_poly.type
_entity_poly.pdbx_seq_one_letter_code
_entity_poly.pdbx_strand_id
1 'polypeptide(L)'
;MSDAFRVDPEALADAVQRMAEFQRHAESMLAEIDSLVGNLHATWSGEAASAHAEAHQHWARGEAMMRAALAQLRTAGAGAHDNYTNAMATNLSMWA
;
A
#
# COMPACT_ATOMS: atom_id res chain seq x y z
N MET A 1 6.47 -26.46 -19.18
CA MET A 1 7.24 -25.30 -18.68
C MET A 1 6.37 -24.03 -18.56
N SER A 2 5.09 -24.13 -18.19
CA SER A 2 4.19 -22.98 -18.05
C SER A 2 3.70 -22.72 -16.62
N ASP A 3 3.94 -23.65 -15.69
CA ASP A 3 3.46 -23.53 -14.30
C ASP A 3 4.23 -22.50 -13.46
N ALA A 4 5.47 -22.17 -13.82
CA ALA A 4 6.32 -21.26 -13.05
C ALA A 4 5.93 -19.76 -13.17
N PHE A 5 4.96 -19.42 -14.02
CA PHE A 5 4.54 -18.03 -14.29
C PHE A 5 3.02 -17.82 -14.15
N ARG A 6 2.32 -18.66 -13.38
CA ARG A 6 0.89 -18.47 -13.11
C ARG A 6 0.73 -17.66 -11.83
N VAL A 7 0.44 -16.36 -11.96
CA VAL A 7 -0.03 -15.54 -10.84
C VAL A 7 -1.47 -15.95 -10.54
N ASP A 8 -1.72 -16.38 -9.30
CA ASP A 8 -3.07 -16.60 -8.81
C ASP A 8 -3.72 -15.23 -8.50
N PRO A 9 -4.79 -14.83 -9.23
CA PRO A 9 -5.42 -13.54 -9.03
C PRO A 9 -6.02 -13.36 -7.62
N GLU A 10 -6.48 -14.44 -6.98
CA GLU A 10 -7.03 -14.39 -5.62
C GLU A 10 -5.91 -14.14 -4.60
N ALA A 11 -4.80 -14.89 -4.71
CA ALA A 11 -3.64 -14.70 -3.84
C ALA A 11 -3.03 -13.29 -3.99
N LEU A 12 -3.03 -12.74 -5.21
CA LEU A 12 -2.59 -11.36 -5.45
C LEU A 12 -3.54 -10.34 -4.78
N ALA A 13 -4.86 -10.54 -4.90
CA ALA A 13 -5.85 -9.67 -4.27
C ALA A 13 -5.70 -9.68 -2.73
N ASP A 14 -5.53 -10.85 -2.13
CA ASP A 14 -5.31 -11.02 -0.69
C ASP A 14 -4.03 -10.31 -0.22
N ALA A 15 -2.92 -10.47 -0.96
CA ALA A 15 -1.67 -9.80 -0.63
C ALA A 15 -1.83 -8.26 -0.68
N VAL A 16 -2.50 -7.75 -1.72
CA VAL A 16 -2.79 -6.31 -1.87
C VAL A 16 -3.69 -5.80 -0.75
N GLN A 17 -4.67 -6.59 -0.29
CA GLN A 17 -5.52 -6.22 0.83
C GLN A 17 -4.71 -6.11 2.14
N ARG A 18 -3.86 -7.10 2.44
CA ARG A 18 -3.00 -7.08 3.63
C ARG A 18 -2.03 -5.90 3.64
N MET A 19 -1.44 -5.59 2.48
CA MET A 19 -0.59 -4.41 2.34
C MET A 19 -1.35 -3.11 2.60
N ALA A 20 -2.62 -3.04 2.19
CA ALA A 20 -3.48 -1.89 2.47
C ALA A 20 -3.84 -1.73 3.94
N GLU A 21 -4.09 -2.83 4.64
CA GLU A 21 -4.33 -2.83 6.09
C GLU A 21 -3.10 -2.32 6.84
N PHE A 22 -1.92 -2.84 6.49
CA PHE A 22 -0.66 -2.38 7.06
C PHE A 22 -0.41 -0.89 6.81
N GLN A 23 -0.66 -0.40 5.59
CA GLN A 23 -0.51 1.01 5.27
C GLN A 23 -1.41 1.90 6.13
N ARG A 24 -2.70 1.55 6.28
CA ARG A 24 -3.62 2.30 7.16
C ARG A 24 -3.15 2.32 8.61
N HIS A 25 -2.58 1.22 9.08
CA HIS A 25 -2.01 1.16 10.42
C HIS A 25 -0.79 2.09 10.57
N ALA A 26 0.12 2.10 9.59
CA ALA A 26 1.27 3.00 9.57
C ALA A 26 0.85 4.48 9.53
N GLU A 27 -0.13 4.83 8.69
CA GLU A 27 -0.73 6.17 8.62
C GLU A 27 -1.28 6.62 9.98
N SER A 28 -2.03 5.74 10.65
CA SER A 28 -2.59 6.03 11.97
C SER A 28 -1.51 6.29 13.02
N MET A 29 -0.42 5.51 13.03
CA MET A 29 0.68 5.71 13.96
C MET A 29 1.41 7.03 13.71
N LEU A 30 1.64 7.39 12.45
CA LEU A 30 2.27 8.68 12.11
C LEU A 30 1.40 9.86 12.56
N ALA A 31 0.09 9.80 12.32
CA ALA A 31 -0.83 10.85 12.76
C ALA A 31 -0.89 10.98 14.30
N GLU A 32 -0.77 9.87 15.03
CA GLU A 32 -0.71 9.88 16.50
C GLU A 32 0.57 10.56 16.99
N ILE A 33 1.72 10.21 16.39
CA ILE A 33 3.01 10.85 16.68
C ILE A 33 2.92 12.36 16.43
N ASP A 34 2.32 12.78 15.31
CA ASP A 34 2.18 14.20 14.96
C ASP A 34 1.34 14.97 15.96
N SER A 35 0.25 14.36 16.43
CA SER A 35 -0.60 14.95 17.47
C SER A 35 0.16 15.12 18.78
N LEU A 36 0.90 14.08 19.22
CA LEU A 36 1.71 14.12 20.43
C LEU A 36 2.80 15.18 20.36
N VAL A 37 3.52 15.24 19.23
CA VAL A 37 4.63 16.17 19.00
C VAL A 37 4.12 17.61 18.86
N GLY A 38 3.02 17.82 18.14
CA GLY A 38 2.37 19.13 18.01
C GLY A 38 1.97 19.71 19.37
N ASN A 39 1.48 18.87 20.29
CA ASN A 39 1.18 19.28 21.66
C ASN A 39 2.44 19.61 22.48
N LEU A 40 3.58 18.97 22.21
CA LEU A 40 4.85 19.17 22.95
C LEU A 40 5.64 20.41 22.49
N HIS A 41 5.42 20.87 21.25
CA HIS A 41 6.24 21.92 20.62
C HIS A 41 6.12 23.32 21.25
N ALA A 42 5.19 23.56 22.18
CA ALA A 42 5.15 24.81 22.94
C ALA A 42 6.43 25.05 23.78
N THR A 43 7.15 23.98 24.13
CA THR A 43 8.38 24.06 24.94
C THR A 43 9.56 23.29 24.34
N TRP A 44 9.34 22.49 23.29
CA TRP A 44 10.38 21.66 22.67
C TRP A 44 11.00 22.35 21.45
N SER A 45 12.27 22.77 21.61
CA SER A 45 13.09 23.41 20.57
C SER A 45 14.53 22.90 20.63
N GLY A 46 15.34 23.22 19.62
CA GLY A 46 16.76 22.84 19.55
C GLY A 46 17.04 21.65 18.62
N GLU A 47 18.23 21.07 18.75
CA GLU A 47 18.75 20.02 17.84
C GLU A 47 17.87 18.77 17.83
N ALA A 48 17.41 18.30 19.00
CA ALA A 48 16.53 17.15 19.10
C ALA A 48 15.17 17.36 18.41
N ALA A 49 14.61 18.57 18.50
CA ALA A 49 13.36 18.92 17.82
C ALA A 49 13.55 18.95 16.28
N SER A 50 14.70 19.42 15.82
CA SER A 50 15.04 19.46 14.39
C SER A 50 15.24 18.05 13.83
N ALA A 51 15.98 17.19 14.54
CA ALA A 51 16.18 15.80 14.15
C ALA A 51 14.87 15.01 14.09
N HIS A 52 13.95 15.26 15.03
CA HIS A 52 12.61 14.68 14.99
C HIS A 52 11.82 15.15 13.75
N ALA A 53 11.80 16.46 13.46
CA ALA A 53 11.12 16.99 12.29
C ALA A 53 11.65 16.39 10.97
N GLU A 54 12.96 16.19 10.86
CA GLU A 54 13.57 15.52 9.70
C GLU A 54 13.16 14.05 9.59
N ALA A 55 13.20 13.30 10.71
CA ALA A 55 12.77 11.91 10.75
C ALA A 55 11.29 11.77 10.37
N HIS A 56 10.44 12.65 10.92
CA HIS A 56 9.03 12.70 10.59
C HIS A 56 8.81 12.96 9.08
N GLN A 57 9.48 13.96 8.51
CA GLN A 57 9.38 14.23 7.07
C GLN A 57 9.84 13.05 6.21
N HIS A 58 10.85 12.29 6.66
CA HIS A 58 11.30 11.10 5.96
C HIS A 58 10.22 10.00 5.98
N TRP A 59 9.57 9.79 7.13
CA TRP A 59 8.50 8.81 7.27
C TRP A 59 7.25 9.20 6.48
N ALA A 60 6.84 10.47 6.52
CA ALA A 60 5.72 10.98 5.72
C ALA A 60 5.95 10.79 4.20
N ARG A 61 7.18 11.00 3.74
CA ARG A 61 7.56 10.71 2.34
C ARG A 61 7.47 9.21 2.02
N GLY A 62 7.95 8.36 2.93
CA GLY A 62 7.86 6.90 2.78
C GLY A 62 6.41 6.40 2.72
N GLU A 63 5.53 6.91 3.59
CA GLU A 63 4.09 6.62 3.60
C GLU A 63 3.45 6.97 2.25
N ALA A 64 3.71 8.18 1.75
CA ALA A 64 3.19 8.62 0.46
C ALA A 64 3.67 7.73 -0.71
N MET A 65 4.94 7.28 -0.67
CA MET A 65 5.48 6.35 -1.66
C MET A 65 4.79 4.97 -1.59
N MET A 66 4.58 4.44 -0.39
CA MET A 66 3.85 3.17 -0.20
C MET A 66 2.42 3.27 -0.73
N ARG A 67 1.72 4.38 -0.44
CA ARG A 67 0.37 4.65 -0.94
C ARG A 67 0.30 4.68 -2.45
N ALA A 68 1.24 5.35 -3.09
CA ALA A 68 1.31 5.39 -4.55
C ALA A 68 1.58 4.02 -5.16
N ALA A 69 2.51 3.24 -4.58
CA ALA A 69 2.84 1.90 -5.05
C ALA A 69 1.65 0.94 -4.89
N LEU A 70 0.94 1.00 -3.76
CA LEU A 70 -0.22 0.16 -3.49
C LEU A 70 -1.39 0.47 -4.44
N ALA A 71 -1.61 1.74 -4.76
CA ALA A 71 -2.62 2.13 -5.75
C ALA A 71 -2.32 1.54 -7.14
N GLN A 72 -1.05 1.52 -7.54
CA GLN A 72 -0.61 0.88 -8.79
C GLN A 72 -0.82 -0.65 -8.74
N LEU A 73 -0.45 -1.30 -7.63
CA LEU A 73 -0.66 -2.74 -7.45
C LEU A 73 -2.13 -3.14 -7.48
N ARG A 74 -3.02 -2.34 -6.87
CA ARG A 74 -4.48 -2.55 -6.96
C ARG A 74 -4.98 -2.48 -8.39
N THR A 75 -4.55 -1.48 -9.13
CA THR A 75 -4.95 -1.29 -10.53
C THR A 75 -4.47 -2.44 -11.41
N ALA A 76 -3.20 -2.83 -11.27
CA ALA A 76 -2.63 -3.95 -12.00
C ALA A 76 -3.29 -5.29 -11.64
N GLY A 77 -3.57 -5.52 -10.35
CA GLY A 77 -4.25 -6.72 -9.86
C GLY A 77 -5.68 -6.84 -10.39
N ALA A 78 -6.46 -5.76 -10.35
CA ALA A 78 -7.81 -5.74 -10.92
C ALA A 78 -7.80 -6.05 -12.43
N GLY A 79 -6.90 -5.39 -13.18
CA GLY A 79 -6.75 -5.64 -14.61
C GLY A 79 -6.34 -7.10 -14.92
N ALA A 80 -5.44 -7.68 -14.12
CA ALA A 80 -5.08 -9.09 -14.28
C ALA A 80 -6.27 -10.02 -14.02
N HIS A 81 -7.02 -9.79 -12.93
CA HIS A 81 -8.19 -10.59 -12.58
C HIS A 81 -9.26 -10.54 -13.69
N ASP A 82 -9.61 -9.35 -14.17
CA ASP A 82 -10.60 -9.17 -15.24
C ASP A 82 -10.18 -9.90 -16.52
N ASN A 83 -8.90 -9.77 -16.91
CA ASN A 83 -8.37 -10.43 -18.11
C ASN A 83 -8.44 -11.96 -18.01
N TYR A 84 -8.08 -12.52 -16.85
CA TYR A 84 -8.14 -13.98 -16.64
C TYR A 84 -9.58 -14.50 -16.63
N THR A 85 -10.48 -13.83 -15.92
CA THR A 85 -11.90 -14.22 -15.85
C THR A 85 -12.56 -14.14 -17.22
N ASN A 86 -12.31 -13.08 -17.99
CA ASN A 86 -12.86 -12.90 -19.34
C ASN A 86 -12.32 -13.93 -20.32
N ALA A 87 -11.02 -14.23 -20.28
CA ALA A 87 -10.42 -15.28 -21.12
C ALA A 87 -11.02 -16.66 -20.80
N MET A 88 -11.26 -16.96 -19.52
CA MET A 88 -11.87 -18.23 -19.10
C MET A 88 -13.34 -18.32 -19.56
N ALA A 89 -14.13 -17.25 -19.38
CA ALA A 89 -15.52 -17.19 -19.83
C ALA A 89 -15.64 -17.30 -21.36
N THR A 90 -14.77 -16.61 -22.10
CA THR A 90 -14.73 -16.67 -23.57
C THR A 90 -14.42 -18.08 -24.02
N ASN A 91 -13.39 -18.73 -23.47
CA ASN A 91 -13.08 -20.12 -23.78
C ASN A 91 -14.29 -21.02 -23.50
N LEU A 92 -14.88 -20.97 -22.30
CA LEU A 92 -16.06 -21.79 -21.96
C LEU A 92 -17.22 -21.59 -22.95
N SER A 93 -17.46 -20.36 -23.43
CA SER A 93 -18.50 -20.06 -24.41
C SER A 93 -18.23 -20.62 -25.81
N MET A 94 -16.97 -20.90 -26.17
CA MET A 94 -16.60 -21.47 -27.47
C MET A 94 -16.80 -23.00 -27.52
N TRP A 95 -16.87 -23.66 -26.36
CA TRP A 95 -17.00 -25.11 -26.22
C TRP A 95 -18.38 -25.55 -25.68
N ALA A 96 -19.33 -24.62 -25.57
CA ALA A 96 -20.73 -24.86 -25.24
C ALA A 96 -21.59 -24.86 -26.53
#